data_AF-A0A920RUI3-F1
#
_entry.id   AF-A0A920RUI3-F1
#
_cell.length_a   1.000
_cell.length_b   1.000
_cell.length_c   1.000
_cell.angle_alpha   90.00
_cell.angle_beta   90.00
_cell.angle_gamma   90.00
#
_symmetry.space_group_name_H-M   'P 1'
#
loop_
_entity.id
_entity.type
_entity.pdbx_description
1 polymer ?
#
loop_
_entity_poly.entity_id
_entity_poly.type
_entity_poly.pdbx_seq_one_letter_code
_entity_poly.pdbx_strand_id
1 'polypeptide(L)' 'MFGINNVALVGNEPKLLSLKRILSIFFEFRKEIVSKKTIYELKKARERGHILEGLTIALQILIL' A
#
# COMPACT_ATOMS: atom_id res chain seq x y z
N MET A 1 41.51 -0.19 4.38
CA MET A 1 40.63 -1.18 5.04
C MET A 1 39.27 -0.51 5.21
N PHE A 2 38.20 -1.01 4.59
CA PHE A 2 36.86 -0.44 4.73
C PHE A 2 36.16 -1.08 5.94
N GLY A 3 35.94 -0.29 6.99
CA GLY A 3 35.09 -0.69 8.12
C GLY A 3 33.62 -0.51 7.73
N ILE A 4 32.95 -1.59 7.35
CA ILE A 4 31.52 -1.56 7.03
C ILE A 4 30.73 -1.64 8.34
N ASN A 5 29.92 -0.62 8.61
CA ASN A 5 29.03 -0.56 9.77
C ASN A 5 27.58 -0.38 9.29
N ASN A 6 26.76 -1.42 9.45
CA ASN A 6 25.37 -1.41 9.01
C ASN A 6 24.47 -0.90 10.15
N VAL A 7 24.45 0.41 10.36
CA VAL A 7 23.55 1.06 11.33
C VAL A 7 22.40 1.74 10.59
N ALA A 8 21.17 1.49 11.03
CA ALA A 8 20.00 2.17 10.50
C ALA A 8 18.97 2.44 11.61
N LEU A 9 18.04 3.34 11.35
CA LEU A 9 16.92 3.62 12.25
C LEU A 9 15.84 2.56 12.07
N VAL A 10 15.42 1.94 13.17
CA VAL A 10 14.27 1.03 13.21
C VAL A 10 13.35 1.50 14.32
N GLY A 11 12.23 2.13 13.94
CA GLY A 11 11.30 2.73 14.90
C GLY A 11 11.91 3.94 15.63
N ASN A 12 12.60 4.82 14.89
CA ASN A 12 13.31 6.00 15.41
C ASN A 12 14.51 5.73 16.33
N GLU A 13 14.89 4.47 16.53
CA GLU A 13 16.09 4.11 17.30
C GLU A 13 17.20 3.60 16.38
N PRO A 14 18.46 4.04 16.56
CA PRO A 14 19.59 3.53 15.80
C PRO A 14 19.91 2.10 16.24
N LYS A 15 19.93 1.17 15.28
CA LYS A 15 20.25 -0.24 15.52
C LYS A 15 21.29 -0.71 14.53
N LEU A 16 22.23 -1.53 15.02
CA LEU A 16 23.14 -2.30 14.18
C LEU A 16 22.36 -3.46 13.58
N LEU A 17 22.39 -3.59 12.25
CA LEU A 17 21.57 -4.56 11.52
C LEU A 17 22.44 -5.56 10.76
N SER A 18 22.08 -6.83 10.87
CA SER A 18 22.55 -7.88 9.96
C SER A 18 21.73 -7.89 8.66
N LEU A 19 22.28 -8.46 7.60
CA LEU A 19 21.60 -8.58 6.30
C LEU A 19 20.22 -9.25 6.43
N LYS A 20 20.13 -10.32 7.22
CA LYS A 20 18.85 -11.02 7.48
C LYS A 20 17.81 -10.08 8.08
N ARG A 21 18.22 -9.23 9.03
CA ARG A 21 17.31 -8.28 9.70
C ARG A 21 16.84 -7.19 8.74
N ILE A 22 17.72 -6.67 7.89
CA ILE A 22 17.38 -5.71 6.84
C ILE A 22 16.30 -6.28 5.92
N LEU A 23 16.49 -7.51 5.43
CA LEU A 23 15.52 -8.18 4.56
C LEU A 23 14.18 -8.41 5.27
N SER A 24 14.19 -8.88 6.52
CA SER A 24 12.95 -9.06 7.28
C SER A 24 12.16 -7.74 7.43
N ILE A 25 12.83 -6.64 7.80
CA ILE A 25 12.19 -5.32 7.93
C ILE A 25 11.62 -4.86 6.59
N PHE A 26 12.38 -5.05 5.51
CA PHE A 26 11.94 -4.69 4.16
C PHE A 26 10.68 -5.46 3.75
N PHE A 27 10.63 -6.78 3.97
CA PHE A 27 9.47 -7.59 3.60
C PHE A 27 8.22 -7.20 4.40
N GLU A 28 8.35 -6.95 5.70
CA GLU A 28 7.21 -6.52 6.53
C GLU A 28 6.65 -5.17 6.07
N PHE A 29 7.54 -4.20 5.82
CA PHE A 29 7.14 -2.91 5.25
C PHE A 29 6.43 -3.07 3.89
N ARG A 30 6.97 -3.92 3.01
CA ARG A 30 6.38 -4.15 1.69
C ARG A 30 5.00 -4.80 1.77
N LYS A 31 4.78 -5.76 2.68
CA LYS A 31 3.45 -6.34 2.91
C LYS A 31 2.45 -5.26 3.30
N GLU A 32 2.81 -4.42 4.28
CA GLU A 32 1.93 -3.34 4.77
C GLU A 32 1.58 -2.35 3.65
N ILE A 33 2.56 -1.91 2.87
CA ILE A 33 2.35 -0.96 1.76
C ILE A 33 1.45 -1.54 0.68
N VAL A 34 1.65 -2.82 0.32
CA VAL A 34 0.80 -3.49 -0.68
C VAL A 34 -0.65 -3.56 -0.18
N SER A 35 -0.86 -3.98 1.07
CA SER A 35 -2.20 -4.02 1.67
C SER A 35 -2.88 -2.64 1.67
N LYS A 36 -2.17 -1.59 2.10
CA LYS A 36 -2.70 -0.21 2.09
C LYS A 36 -3.08 0.25 0.69
N LYS A 37 -2.22 -0.03 -0.31
CA LYS A 37 -2.50 0.30 -1.72
C LYS A 37 -3.76 -0.40 -2.22
N THR A 38 -3.89 -1.71 -1.97
CA THR A 38 -5.05 -2.49 -2.40
C THR A 38 -6.35 -1.98 -1.77
N ILE A 39 -6.35 -1.64 -0.48
CA ILE A 39 -7.53 -1.10 0.21
C ILE A 39 -7.94 0.25 -0.41
N TYR A 40 -6.96 1.12 -0.69
CA TYR A 40 -7.21 2.41 -1.33
C TYR A 40 -7.81 2.23 -2.74
N GLU A 41 -7.23 1.35 -3.56
CA GLU A 41 -7.71 1.07 -4.91
C GLU A 41 -9.13 0.48 -4.90
N LEU A 42 -9.41 -0.43 -3.96
CA LEU A 42 -10.75 -1.00 -3.77
C LEU A 42 -11.77 0.08 -3.42
N LYS A 43 -11.45 0.99 -2.51
CA LYS A 43 -12.34 2.10 -2.14
C LYS A 43 -12.65 2.98 -3.37
N LYS A 44 -11.62 3.37 -4.11
CA LYS A 44 -11.77 4.21 -5.31
C LYS A 44 -12.57 3.51 -6.42
N ALA A 45 -12.39 2.20 -6.59
CA ALA A 45 -13.18 1.40 -7.53
C ALA A 45 -14.66 1.35 -7.15
N ARG A 46 -14.97 1.20 -5.85
CA ARG A 46 -16.36 1.22 -5.34
C ARG A 46 -17.04 2.57 -5.52
N GLU A 47 -16.36 3.66 -5.21
CA GLU A 47 -16.88 5.02 -5.42
C GLU A 47 -17.24 5.27 -6.89
N ARG A 48 -16.38 4.82 -7.82
CA ARG A 48 -16.66 4.87 -9.26
C ARG A 48 -17.83 3.97 -9.66
N GLY A 49 -17.89 2.75 -9.12
CA GLY A 49 -19.00 1.82 -9.34
C GLY A 49 -20.34 2.43 -8.95
N HIS A 50 -20.42 3.08 -7.79
CA HIS A 50 -21.64 3.73 -7.31
C HIS A 50 -22.14 4.84 -8.26
N ILE A 51 -21.23 5.66 -8.79
CA ILE A 51 -21.59 6.70 -9.77
C ILE A 51 -22.11 6.07 -11.07
N LEU A 52 -21.45 5.01 -11.55
CA LEU A 52 -21.85 4.32 -12.77
C LEU A 52 -23.23 3.67 -12.63
N GLU A 53 -23.54 3.07 -11.49
CA GLU A 53 -24.87 2.52 -11.19
C GLU A 53 -25.96 3.59 -11.31
N GLY A 54 -25.74 4.77 -10.70
CA GLY A 54 -26.68 5.89 -10.81
C GLY A 54 -26.87 6.37 -12.26
N LEU A 55 -25.79 6.43 -13.03
CA LEU A 55 -25.83 6.83 -14.44
C LEU A 55 -26.58 5.79 -15.30
N THR A 56 -26.39 4.50 -15.03
CA THR A 56 -27.10 3.41 -15.72
C THR A 56 -28.61 3.49 -15.47
N ILE A 57 -29.04 3.74 -14.22
CA ILE A 57 -30.46 3.90 -13.89
C ILE A 57 -31.03 5.13 -14.62
N ALA A 58 -30.31 6.26 -14.63
CA ALA A 58 -30.76 7.47 -15.31
C ALA A 58 -30.94 7.25 -16.83
N LEU A 59 -30.00 6.54 -17.47
CA LEU A 59 -30.10 6.18 -18.88
C LEU A 59 -31.26 5.22 -19.16
N GLN A 60 -31.49 4.24 -18.28
CA GLN A 60 -32.61 3.31 -18.42
C GLN A 60 -33.96 4.04 -18.38
N ILE A 61 -34.13 5.02 -17.48
CA ILE A 61 -35.36 5.82 -17.39
C ILE A 61 -35.54 6.71 -18.63
N LEU A 62 -34.46 7.21 -19.23
CA LEU A 62 -34.53 8.09 -20.41
C LEU A 62 -34.85 7.34 -21.72
N ILE A 63 -34.42 6.09 -21.83
CA ILE A 63 -34.51 5.28 -23.05
C ILE A 63 -35.77 4.39 -23.07
N LEU A 64 -36.41 4.18 -21.91
CA LEU A 64 -37.76 3.62 -21.79
C LEU A 64 -38.84 4.66 -22.09
#